data_AF-A0A0M3LAE4-F1
#
_entry.id   AF-A0A0M3LAE4-F1
#
_cell.length_a   1.000
_cell.length_b   1.000
_cell.length_c   1.000
_cell.angle_alpha   90.00
_cell.angle_beta   90.00
_cell.angle_gamma   90.00
#
_symmetry.space_group_name_H-M   'P 1'
#
loop_
_entity.id
_entity.type
_entity.pdbx_description
1 polymer ?
#
loop_
_entity_poly.entity_id
_entity_poly.type
_entity_poly.pdbx_seq_one_letter_code
_entity_poly.pdbx_strand_id
1 'polypeptide(L)'
;LMLLQSFACQYSAFHWARDHRLHHKFSDTDGDPHNATRGFFFSHIGWLLVKKHPEAKKRLKRIDVSDLLENKVLMFQKKYSTPFIGTICFILPTLFPMYLWNETFASAWHLTILRVIISLHVTFLVNSAAHAFGNKPYDRNITPSQSISISLATLGEGYHNFHHVFPWDYRAAELGNNAVNFTTLFIDFFAWLGWAYDLKTAGNNIIAKRKEKTGDGTNLWGWGDKDMPQEHEEIAKVLSKEE
;
A
#
# COMPACT_ATOMS: atom_id res chain seq x y z
N LEU A 1 -14.27 1.37 7.65
CA LEU A 1 -13.12 1.89 6.86
C LEU A 1 -12.96 3.42 6.91
N MET A 2 -13.97 4.25 6.58
CA MET A 2 -13.83 5.72 6.59
C MET A 2 -13.25 6.32 7.89
N LEU A 3 -13.70 5.83 9.06
CA LEU A 3 -13.17 6.27 10.36
C LEU A 3 -11.68 5.93 10.52
N LEU A 4 -11.31 4.69 10.20
CA LEU A 4 -9.91 4.24 10.25
C LEU A 4 -9.02 5.05 9.30
N GLN A 5 -9.50 5.34 8.08
CA GLN A 5 -8.77 6.19 7.13
C GLN A 5 -8.61 7.63 7.67
N SER A 6 -9.64 8.16 8.31
CA SER A 6 -9.58 9.48 8.96
C SER A 6 -8.55 9.49 10.10
N PHE A 7 -8.36 8.37 10.79
CA PHE A 7 -7.36 8.21 11.85
C PHE A 7 -5.91 8.31 11.33
N ALA A 8 -5.68 8.01 10.05
CA ALA A 8 -4.37 7.99 9.41
C ALA A 8 -3.89 9.37 8.89
N CYS A 9 -4.77 10.36 8.78
CA CYS A 9 -4.44 11.73 8.35
C CYS A 9 -3.74 11.85 6.98
N GLN A 10 -4.19 11.09 5.97
CA GLN A 10 -3.60 11.09 4.63
C GLN A 10 -4.54 11.71 3.59
N TYR A 11 -5.01 12.94 3.84
CA TYR A 11 -6.16 13.54 3.15
C TYR A 11 -7.45 12.72 3.30
N SER A 12 -8.56 13.19 2.74
CA SER A 12 -9.77 12.35 2.65
C SER A 12 -9.56 11.19 1.67
N ALA A 13 -10.22 10.06 1.89
CA ALA A 13 -10.16 8.87 1.04
C ALA A 13 -10.42 9.17 -0.45
N PHE A 14 -11.32 10.12 -0.77
CA PHE A 14 -11.53 10.60 -2.14
C PHE A 14 -10.24 11.13 -2.80
N HIS A 15 -9.54 12.04 -2.12
CA HIS A 15 -8.33 12.67 -2.63
C HIS A 15 -7.19 11.66 -2.76
N TRP A 16 -7.07 10.78 -1.75
CA TRP A 16 -6.07 9.72 -1.75
C TRP A 16 -6.29 8.77 -2.93
N ALA A 17 -7.50 8.23 -3.11
CA ALA A 17 -7.81 7.31 -4.21
C ALA A 17 -7.60 7.95 -5.59
N ARG A 18 -8.01 9.21 -5.78
CA ARG A 18 -7.78 9.94 -7.03
C ARG A 18 -6.29 10.10 -7.34
N ASP A 19 -5.51 10.52 -6.35
CA ASP A 19 -4.08 10.76 -6.54
C ASP A 19 -3.31 9.42 -6.71
N HIS A 20 -3.77 8.34 -6.08
CA HIS A 20 -3.21 7.01 -6.24
C HIS A 20 -3.54 6.38 -7.61
N ARG A 21 -4.75 6.59 -8.15
CA ARG A 21 -5.07 6.26 -9.56
C ARG A 21 -4.15 6.98 -10.54
N LEU A 22 -3.85 8.25 -10.28
CA LEU A 22 -2.91 9.02 -11.08
C LEU A 22 -1.51 8.41 -11.01
N HIS A 23 -1.06 8.04 -9.81
CA HIS A 23 0.22 7.36 -9.60
C HIS A 23 0.30 6.07 -10.42
N HIS A 24 -0.63 5.12 -10.29
CA HIS A 24 -0.58 3.88 -11.08
C HIS A 24 -0.57 4.11 -12.60
N LYS A 25 -1.37 5.07 -13.07
CA LYS A 25 -1.49 5.32 -14.52
C LYS A 25 -0.24 5.96 -15.12
N PHE A 26 0.54 6.67 -14.32
CA PHE A 26 1.66 7.47 -14.80
C PHE A 26 2.91 7.32 -13.92
N SER A 27 3.05 6.17 -13.26
CA SER A 27 4.09 5.86 -12.28
C SER A 27 5.46 6.25 -12.81
N ASP A 28 6.28 6.86 -11.94
CA ASP A 28 7.68 7.16 -12.25
C ASP A 28 7.88 8.14 -13.43
N THR A 29 6.85 8.92 -13.74
CA THR A 29 6.92 10.03 -14.70
C THR A 29 6.59 11.36 -14.03
N ASP A 30 6.75 12.47 -14.74
CA ASP A 30 6.29 13.79 -14.30
C ASP A 30 4.77 13.90 -14.07
N GLY A 31 4.01 12.88 -14.49
CA GLY A 31 2.60 12.71 -14.18
C GLY A 31 2.30 12.13 -12.80
N ASP A 32 3.29 11.54 -12.14
CA ASP A 32 3.18 10.90 -10.83
C ASP A 32 3.38 11.92 -9.69
N PRO A 33 2.45 12.04 -8.73
CA PRO A 33 2.60 12.93 -7.57
C PRO A 33 3.88 12.71 -6.76
N HIS A 34 4.36 11.47 -6.65
CA HIS A 34 5.51 11.08 -5.83
C HIS A 34 6.56 10.32 -6.65
N ASN A 35 6.75 10.74 -7.91
CA ASN A 35 7.71 10.18 -8.87
C ASN A 35 9.06 9.77 -8.24
N ALA A 36 9.29 8.46 -8.13
CA ALA A 36 10.48 7.90 -7.49
C ALA A 36 11.79 8.19 -8.25
N THR A 37 11.73 8.48 -9.56
CA THR A 37 12.91 8.85 -10.35
C THR A 37 13.52 10.18 -9.93
N ARG A 38 12.78 11.02 -9.19
CA ARG A 38 13.29 12.27 -8.59
C ARG A 38 14.08 12.06 -7.30
N GLY A 39 14.30 10.80 -6.92
CA GLY A 39 15.12 10.40 -5.79
C GLY A 39 14.32 10.13 -4.52
N PHE A 40 14.92 9.34 -3.63
CA PHE A 40 14.29 8.80 -2.43
C PHE A 40 13.63 9.88 -1.55
N PHE A 41 14.31 11.01 -1.30
CA PHE A 41 13.76 12.08 -0.46
C PHE A 41 12.49 12.68 -1.06
N PHE A 42 12.45 12.85 -2.38
CA PHE A 42 11.30 13.41 -3.07
C PHE A 42 10.09 12.49 -2.96
N SER A 43 10.25 11.20 -3.28
CA SER A 43 9.17 10.21 -3.20
C SER A 43 8.74 9.90 -1.77
N HIS A 44 9.63 10.03 -0.79
CA HIS A 44 9.31 9.82 0.61
C HIS A 44 8.45 10.96 1.18
N ILE A 45 8.95 12.21 1.15
CA ILE A 45 8.24 13.35 1.78
C ILE A 45 8.33 14.64 0.96
N GLY A 46 9.36 14.82 0.14
CA GLY A 46 9.60 16.07 -0.58
C GLY A 46 8.44 16.48 -1.50
N TRP A 47 7.69 15.53 -2.04
CA TRP A 47 6.51 15.80 -2.87
C TRP A 47 5.39 16.57 -2.15
N LEU A 48 5.28 16.44 -0.82
CA LEU A 48 4.33 17.19 0.01
C LEU A 48 4.80 18.63 0.28
N LEU A 49 6.09 18.90 0.14
CA LEU A 49 6.73 20.18 0.47
C LEU A 49 6.81 21.13 -0.73
N VAL A 50 6.38 20.68 -1.91
CA VAL A 50 6.43 21.47 -3.14
C VAL A 50 5.10 21.44 -3.88
N LYS A 51 4.91 22.38 -4.80
CA LYS A 51 3.75 22.36 -5.69
C LYS A 51 3.85 21.15 -6.63
N LYS A 52 2.72 20.46 -6.83
CA LYS A 52 2.60 19.38 -7.83
C LYS A 52 3.08 19.85 -9.21
N HIS A 53 3.78 18.97 -9.91
CA HIS A 53 4.27 19.20 -11.26
C HIS A 53 3.12 19.56 -12.23
N PRO A 54 3.32 20.45 -13.22
CA PRO A 54 2.27 20.82 -14.18
C PRO A 54 1.66 19.62 -14.91
N GLU A 55 2.49 18.63 -15.26
CA GLU A 55 2.02 17.42 -15.98
C GLU A 55 1.10 16.56 -15.09
N ALA A 56 1.45 16.35 -13.81
CA ALA A 56 0.57 15.70 -12.85
C ALA A 56 -0.79 16.43 -12.72
N LYS A 57 -0.79 17.77 -12.64
CA LYS A 57 -2.05 18.56 -12.59
C LYS A 57 -2.90 18.40 -13.85
N LYS A 58 -2.26 18.38 -15.02
CA LYS A 58 -2.94 18.20 -16.32
C LYS A 58 -3.56 16.81 -16.42
N ARG A 59 -2.79 15.77 -16.05
CA ARG A 59 -3.23 14.36 -16.10
C ARG A 59 -4.29 14.04 -15.06
N LEU A 60 -4.24 14.67 -13.89
CA LEU A 60 -5.24 14.50 -12.83
C LEU A 60 -6.67 14.78 -13.30
N LYS A 61 -6.85 15.75 -14.20
CA LYS A 61 -8.16 16.09 -14.79
C LYS A 61 -8.74 14.98 -15.69
N ARG A 62 -7.93 14.00 -16.09
CA ARG A 62 -8.31 12.87 -16.94
C ARG A 62 -8.51 11.57 -16.16
N ILE A 63 -8.37 11.62 -14.84
CA ILE A 63 -8.65 10.49 -13.97
C ILE A 63 -10.15 10.45 -13.74
N ASP A 64 -10.78 9.35 -14.12
CA ASP A 64 -12.16 9.09 -13.80
C ASP A 64 -12.31 8.88 -12.29
N VAL A 65 -13.29 9.56 -11.71
CA VAL A 65 -13.64 9.56 -10.29
C VAL A 65 -15.16 9.54 -10.10
N SER A 66 -15.92 9.21 -11.16
CA SER A 66 -17.39 9.13 -11.12
C SER A 66 -17.88 8.24 -9.97
N ASP A 67 -17.31 7.05 -9.85
CA ASP A 67 -17.57 6.10 -8.77
C ASP A 67 -17.30 6.68 -7.37
N LEU A 68 -16.25 7.48 -7.21
CA LEU A 68 -15.92 8.14 -5.93
C LEU A 68 -16.90 9.26 -5.60
N LEU A 69 -17.41 9.97 -6.62
CA LEU A 69 -18.39 11.05 -6.47
C LEU A 69 -19.79 10.51 -6.13
N GLU A 70 -20.14 9.35 -6.65
CA GLU A 70 -21.42 8.68 -6.36
C GLU A 70 -21.46 8.10 -4.94
N ASN A 71 -20.30 7.81 -4.34
CA ASN A 71 -20.21 7.29 -2.99
C ASN A 71 -20.44 8.38 -1.92
N LYS A 72 -21.64 8.38 -1.34
CA LYS A 72 -22.06 9.35 -0.30
C LYS A 72 -21.16 9.36 0.94
N VAL A 73 -20.58 8.23 1.32
CA VAL A 73 -19.68 8.13 2.49
C VAL A 73 -18.38 8.88 2.22
N LEU A 74 -17.80 8.69 1.03
CA LEU A 74 -16.60 9.43 0.61
C LEU A 74 -16.89 10.92 0.48
N MET A 75 -18.05 11.28 -0.07
CA MET A 75 -18.43 12.68 -0.25
C MET A 75 -18.73 13.39 1.08
N PHE A 76 -19.30 12.68 2.06
CA PHE A 76 -19.42 13.18 3.43
C PHE A 76 -18.03 13.49 4.02
N GLN A 77 -17.12 12.51 4.00
CA GLN A 77 -15.77 12.70 4.53
C GLN A 77 -15.03 13.83 3.82
N LYS A 78 -15.15 13.93 2.48
CA LYS A 78 -14.55 14.99 1.68
C LYS A 78 -15.12 16.37 2.04
N LYS A 79 -16.44 16.48 2.23
CA LYS A 79 -17.12 17.74 2.57
C LYS A 79 -16.68 18.26 3.94
N TYR A 80 -16.51 17.36 4.90
CA TYR A 80 -16.15 17.70 6.28
C TYR A 80 -14.69 17.34 6.62
N SER A 81 -13.80 17.27 5.62
CA SER A 81 -12.48 16.65 5.80
C SER A 81 -11.69 17.26 6.95
N THR A 82 -11.60 18.59 7.02
CA THR A 82 -10.81 19.27 8.06
C THR A 82 -11.36 19.03 9.47
N PRO A 83 -12.63 19.39 9.80
CA PRO A 83 -13.13 19.16 11.15
C PRO A 83 -13.26 17.67 11.49
N PHE A 84 -13.63 16.82 10.53
CA PHE A 84 -13.83 15.40 10.77
C PHE A 84 -12.52 14.65 11.00
N ILE A 85 -11.55 14.77 10.08
CA ILE A 85 -10.23 14.13 10.23
C ILE A 85 -9.50 14.73 11.42
N GLY A 86 -9.56 16.05 11.62
CA GLY A 86 -8.98 16.73 12.78
C GLY A 86 -9.47 16.14 14.11
N THR A 87 -10.78 15.93 14.21
CA THR A 87 -11.40 15.35 15.42
C THR A 87 -11.00 13.89 15.62
N ILE A 88 -11.13 13.07 14.58
CA ILE A 88 -10.86 11.63 14.67
C ILE A 88 -9.37 11.33 14.88
N CYS A 89 -8.48 12.10 14.25
CA CYS A 89 -7.04 11.83 14.28
C CYS A 89 -6.31 12.48 15.46
N PHE A 90 -6.72 13.67 15.90
CA PHE A 90 -5.99 14.43 16.92
C PHE A 90 -6.78 14.60 18.22
N ILE A 91 -8.03 15.05 18.14
CA ILE A 91 -8.82 15.37 19.34
C ILE A 91 -9.15 14.11 20.12
N LEU A 92 -9.83 13.13 19.51
CA LEU A 92 -10.24 11.91 20.23
C LEU A 92 -9.05 11.12 20.79
N PRO A 93 -7.94 10.91 20.04
CA PRO A 93 -6.78 10.19 20.57
C PRO A 93 -6.05 10.93 21.69
N THR A 94 -6.20 12.25 21.78
CA THR A 94 -5.68 13.03 22.90
C THR A 94 -6.61 12.95 24.11
N LEU A 95 -7.93 13.03 23.91
CA LEU A 95 -8.89 13.06 25.03
C LEU A 95 -9.11 11.68 25.68
N PHE A 96 -9.14 10.60 24.89
CA PHE A 96 -9.35 9.26 25.44
C PHE A 96 -8.36 8.86 26.55
N PRO A 97 -7.03 8.98 26.39
CA PRO A 97 -6.10 8.65 27.47
C PRO A 97 -6.29 9.55 28.69
N MET A 98 -6.62 10.84 28.48
CA MET A 98 -6.87 11.78 29.59
C MET A 98 -8.08 11.36 30.42
N TYR A 99 -9.17 10.91 29.80
CA TYR A 99 -10.41 10.59 30.51
C TYR A 99 -10.55 9.11 30.92
N LEU A 100 -9.91 8.18 30.20
CA LEU A 100 -10.04 6.74 30.47
C LEU A 100 -9.01 6.21 31.46
N TRP A 101 -7.79 6.78 31.48
CA TRP A 101 -6.72 6.35 32.40
C TRP A 101 -5.91 7.52 32.97
N ASN A 102 -6.51 8.71 32.99
CA ASN A 102 -5.99 9.90 33.70
C ASN A 102 -4.60 10.37 33.25
N GLU A 103 -4.29 10.23 31.96
CA GLU A 103 -3.05 10.75 31.38
C GLU A 103 -3.04 12.29 31.32
N THR A 104 -1.85 12.89 31.37
CA THR A 104 -1.71 14.34 31.22
C THR A 104 -1.97 14.78 29.78
N PHE A 105 -2.47 16.01 29.59
CA PHE A 105 -2.64 16.59 28.25
C PHE A 105 -1.33 16.58 27.46
N ALA A 106 -0.21 16.92 28.10
CA ALA A 106 1.10 16.97 27.46
C ALA A 106 1.48 15.59 26.90
N SER A 107 1.45 14.54 27.71
CA SER A 107 1.77 13.18 27.24
C SER A 107 0.83 12.72 26.12
N ALA A 108 -0.49 12.88 26.32
CA ALA A 108 -1.51 12.43 25.37
C ALA A 108 -1.37 13.12 24.00
N TRP A 109 -1.13 14.44 24.00
CA TRP A 109 -0.93 15.22 22.79
C TRP A 109 0.34 14.80 22.04
N HIS A 110 1.48 14.73 22.73
CA HIS A 110 2.75 14.38 22.09
C HIS A 110 2.76 12.95 21.55
N LEU A 111 2.17 11.98 22.27
CA LEU A 111 2.02 10.61 21.78
C LEU A 111 1.09 10.54 20.57
N THR A 112 0.01 11.33 20.55
CA THR A 112 -0.88 11.44 19.38
C THR A 112 -0.14 11.96 18.15
N ILE A 113 0.68 13.00 18.31
CA ILE A 113 1.51 13.55 17.22
C ILE A 113 2.56 12.53 16.77
N LEU A 114 3.27 11.90 17.71
CA LEU A 114 4.28 10.89 17.39
C LEU A 114 3.69 9.72 16.60
N ARG A 115 2.51 9.23 17.00
CA ARG A 115 1.76 8.20 16.26
C ARG A 115 1.51 8.61 14.81
N VAL A 116 1.05 9.84 14.58
CA VAL A 116 0.78 10.34 13.23
C VAL A 116 2.06 10.41 12.40
N ILE A 117 3.15 10.92 12.98
CA ILE A 117 4.46 11.00 12.30
C ILE A 117 4.93 9.61 11.89
N ILE A 118 4.93 8.64 12.81
CA ILE A 118 5.34 7.26 12.54
C ILE A 118 4.47 6.65 11.43
N SER A 119 3.15 6.79 11.53
CA SER A 119 2.21 6.25 10.54
C SER A 119 2.42 6.84 9.14
N LEU A 120 2.71 8.14 9.05
CA LEU A 120 3.04 8.79 7.77
C LEU A 120 4.34 8.24 7.19
N HIS A 121 5.42 8.16 7.97
CA HIS A 121 6.70 7.63 7.49
C HIS A 121 6.62 6.17 7.06
N VAL A 122 5.88 5.34 7.78
CA VAL A 122 5.60 3.95 7.37
C VAL A 122 4.91 3.93 6.00
N THR A 123 3.90 4.78 5.78
CA THR A 123 3.21 4.85 4.49
C THR A 123 4.14 5.36 3.38
N PHE A 124 4.98 6.35 3.69
CA PHE A 124 5.92 6.94 2.73
C PHE A 124 7.02 5.99 2.29
N LEU A 125 7.34 4.96 3.08
CA LEU A 125 8.24 3.88 2.65
C LEU A 125 7.70 3.13 1.43
N VAL A 126 6.38 3.02 1.26
CA VAL A 126 5.80 2.39 0.06
C VAL A 126 6.16 3.20 -1.18
N ASN A 127 5.99 4.52 -1.13
CA ASN A 127 6.30 5.39 -2.26
C ASN A 127 7.81 5.48 -2.56
N SER A 128 8.66 5.36 -1.54
CA SER A 128 10.11 5.56 -1.68
C SER A 128 10.89 4.26 -1.72
N ALA A 129 10.88 3.50 -0.62
CA ALA A 129 11.66 2.28 -0.49
C ALA A 129 11.15 1.17 -1.41
N ALA A 130 9.82 1.02 -1.55
CA ALA A 130 9.27 -0.04 -2.41
C ALA A 130 9.45 0.26 -3.90
N HIS A 131 9.81 1.47 -4.29
CA HIS A 131 10.22 1.83 -5.66
C HIS A 131 11.74 1.79 -5.88
N ALA A 132 12.53 1.61 -4.83
CA ALA A 132 13.99 1.69 -4.88
C ALA A 132 14.71 0.39 -4.51
N PHE A 133 14.15 -0.41 -3.59
CA PHE A 133 14.83 -1.54 -2.97
C PHE A 133 13.97 -2.79 -2.91
N GLY A 134 14.41 -3.83 -3.61
CA GLY A 134 13.77 -5.13 -3.60
C GLY A 134 13.88 -5.85 -4.94
N ASN A 135 13.19 -6.98 -5.04
CA ASN A 135 13.19 -7.83 -6.23
C ASN A 135 12.02 -7.48 -7.16
N LYS A 136 12.08 -7.85 -8.44
CA LYS A 136 11.05 -7.58 -9.45
C LYS A 136 10.61 -8.85 -10.18
N PRO A 137 10.04 -9.83 -9.45
CA PRO A 137 9.70 -11.13 -10.00
C PRO A 137 8.59 -11.11 -11.07
N TYR A 138 7.75 -10.06 -11.15
CA TYR A 138 6.63 -10.00 -12.11
C TYR A 138 6.91 -9.09 -13.30
N ASP A 139 7.51 -7.92 -13.07
CA ASP A 139 7.93 -7.03 -14.15
C ASP A 139 9.18 -6.23 -13.75
N ARG A 140 10.31 -6.54 -14.39
CA ARG A 140 11.59 -5.86 -14.17
C ARG A 140 11.67 -4.48 -14.81
N ASN A 141 10.75 -4.14 -15.71
CA ASN A 141 10.77 -2.89 -16.49
C ASN A 141 10.10 -1.71 -15.76
N ILE A 142 9.44 -1.97 -14.64
CA ILE A 142 8.86 -0.94 -13.75
C ILE A 142 9.75 -0.74 -12.52
N THR A 143 9.65 0.41 -11.84
CA THR A 143 10.44 0.67 -10.62
C THR A 143 9.92 -0.06 -9.36
N PRO A 144 8.60 -0.28 -9.14
CA PRO A 144 8.08 -1.00 -7.99
C PRO A 144 8.74 -2.36 -7.77
N SER A 145 9.01 -2.68 -6.52
CA SER A 145 9.77 -3.85 -6.09
C SER A 145 9.08 -4.57 -4.94
N GLN A 146 9.37 -5.87 -4.79
CA GLN A 146 8.94 -6.68 -3.67
C GLN A 146 9.96 -6.58 -2.54
N SER A 147 9.49 -6.33 -1.32
CA SER A 147 10.31 -6.39 -0.13
C SER A 147 9.51 -6.87 1.08
N ILE A 148 9.95 -7.98 1.69
CA ILE A 148 9.32 -8.56 2.88
C ILE A 148 9.45 -7.61 4.08
N SER A 149 10.60 -6.94 4.24
CA SER A 149 10.82 -6.00 5.35
C SER A 149 9.89 -4.78 5.24
N ILE A 150 9.67 -4.28 4.01
CA ILE A 150 8.69 -3.22 3.77
C ILE A 150 7.28 -3.76 4.07
N SER A 151 6.94 -4.98 3.63
CA SER A 151 5.62 -5.57 3.87
C SER A 151 5.30 -5.70 5.36
N LEU A 152 6.28 -6.11 6.17
CA LEU A 152 6.13 -6.17 7.62
C LEU A 152 5.91 -4.78 8.23
N ALA A 153 6.66 -3.77 7.79
CA ALA A 153 6.50 -2.41 8.26
C ALA A 153 5.15 -1.80 7.86
N THR A 154 4.63 -2.14 6.68
CA THR A 154 3.44 -1.54 6.06
C THR A 154 2.20 -2.43 6.11
N LEU A 155 2.24 -3.51 6.90
CA LEU A 155 1.12 -4.44 7.13
C LEU A 155 0.61 -5.18 5.86
N GLY A 156 1.44 -5.34 4.84
CA GLY A 156 1.11 -6.09 3.61
C GLY A 156 1.45 -5.37 2.31
N GLU A 157 1.73 -4.07 2.34
CA GLU A 157 1.89 -3.25 1.13
C GLU A 157 3.29 -3.32 0.51
N GLY A 158 4.17 -4.19 1.01
CA GLY A 158 5.55 -4.36 0.51
C GLY A 158 5.65 -5.22 -0.75
N TYR A 159 4.55 -5.84 -1.18
CA TYR A 159 4.45 -6.57 -2.45
C TYR A 159 4.17 -5.62 -3.62
N HIS A 160 4.97 -4.56 -3.73
CA HIS A 160 4.69 -3.44 -4.62
C HIS A 160 4.88 -3.74 -6.12
N ASN A 161 5.82 -4.63 -6.51
CA ASN A 161 5.94 -5.09 -7.90
C ASN A 161 4.69 -5.87 -8.33
N PHE A 162 4.16 -6.74 -7.46
CA PHE A 162 2.91 -7.46 -7.76
C PHE A 162 1.73 -6.49 -7.87
N HIS A 163 1.59 -5.61 -6.87
CA HIS A 163 0.52 -4.62 -6.81
C HIS A 163 0.45 -3.72 -8.05
N HIS A 164 1.59 -3.25 -8.56
CA HIS A 164 1.61 -2.45 -9.78
C HIS A 164 1.33 -3.24 -11.06
N VAL A 165 1.64 -4.53 -11.08
CA VAL A 165 1.33 -5.41 -12.22
C VAL A 165 -0.14 -5.85 -12.23
N PHE A 166 -0.72 -6.07 -11.05
CA PHE A 166 -2.10 -6.52 -10.85
C PHE A 166 -2.87 -5.59 -9.88
N PRO A 167 -3.08 -4.31 -10.22
CA PRO A 167 -3.67 -3.32 -9.30
C PRO A 167 -5.14 -3.57 -8.94
N TRP A 168 -5.78 -4.54 -9.59
CA TRP A 168 -7.16 -4.98 -9.31
C TRP A 168 -7.23 -6.18 -8.35
N ASP A 169 -6.10 -6.79 -7.97
CA ASP A 169 -6.06 -7.87 -7.00
C ASP A 169 -6.27 -7.31 -5.59
N TYR A 170 -7.28 -7.79 -4.87
CA TYR A 170 -7.65 -7.29 -3.55
C TYR A 170 -6.57 -7.54 -2.48
N ARG A 171 -5.70 -8.54 -2.70
CA ARG A 171 -4.64 -8.93 -1.75
C ARG A 171 -3.42 -8.05 -1.89
N ALA A 172 -3.25 -7.39 -3.04
CA ALA A 172 -2.02 -6.71 -3.44
C ALA A 172 -0.75 -7.60 -3.35
N ALA A 173 -0.91 -8.92 -3.30
CA ALA A 173 0.16 -9.91 -3.15
C ALA A 173 -0.20 -11.21 -3.89
N GLU A 174 0.80 -11.89 -4.43
CA GLU A 174 0.62 -13.09 -5.28
C GLU A 174 0.03 -14.28 -4.53
N LEU A 175 0.67 -14.61 -3.42
CA LEU A 175 0.27 -15.69 -2.55
C LEU A 175 -0.18 -14.98 -1.29
N GLY A 176 -1.46 -15.15 -0.94
CA GLY A 176 -2.06 -14.65 0.29
C GLY A 176 -1.44 -15.32 1.51
N ASN A 177 -0.11 -15.27 1.66
CA ASN A 177 0.58 -15.62 2.86
C ASN A 177 0.24 -14.54 3.89
N ASN A 178 -0.92 -14.77 4.49
CA ASN A 178 -1.56 -14.00 5.52
C ASN A 178 -0.64 -13.73 6.72
N ALA A 179 0.50 -14.43 6.83
CA ALA A 179 1.50 -14.16 7.87
C ALA A 179 2.08 -12.74 7.83
N VAL A 180 2.18 -12.11 6.66
CA VAL A 180 2.79 -10.76 6.52
C VAL A 180 1.89 -9.75 5.78
N ASN A 181 0.64 -10.14 5.49
CA ASN A 181 -0.36 -9.30 4.85
C ASN A 181 -1.61 -9.22 5.74
N PHE A 182 -1.51 -8.40 6.79
CA PHE A 182 -2.58 -8.19 7.76
C PHE A 182 -3.79 -7.48 7.13
N THR A 183 -3.58 -6.68 6.08
CA THR A 183 -4.68 -6.07 5.31
C THR A 183 -5.57 -7.13 4.68
N THR A 184 -4.98 -8.15 4.04
CA THR A 184 -5.75 -9.25 3.42
C THR A 184 -6.52 -10.03 4.48
N LEU A 185 -5.89 -10.38 5.61
CA LEU A 185 -6.56 -11.03 6.74
C LEU A 185 -7.77 -10.23 7.26
N PHE A 186 -7.62 -8.91 7.37
CA PHE A 186 -8.71 -8.04 7.79
C PHE A 186 -9.87 -8.11 6.79
N ILE A 187 -9.59 -8.03 5.47
CA ILE A 187 -10.62 -8.12 4.43
C ILE A 187 -11.30 -9.50 4.45
N ASP A 188 -10.52 -10.58 4.54
CA ASP A 188 -11.02 -11.96 4.58
C ASP A 188 -11.93 -12.19 5.79
N PHE A 189 -11.61 -11.62 6.96
CA PHE A 189 -12.48 -11.65 8.14
C PHE A 189 -13.83 -10.96 7.87
N PHE A 190 -13.83 -9.79 7.24
CA PHE A 190 -15.08 -9.11 6.87
C PHE A 190 -15.82 -9.81 5.74
N ALA A 191 -15.13 -10.55 4.87
CA ALA A 191 -15.76 -11.40 3.87
C ALA A 191 -16.44 -12.61 4.52
N TRP A 192 -15.80 -13.23 5.51
CA TRP A 192 -16.39 -14.29 6.33
C TRP A 192 -17.66 -13.82 7.08
N LEU A 193 -17.68 -12.58 7.57
CA LEU A 193 -18.88 -11.95 8.15
C LEU A 193 -19.96 -11.58 7.11
N GLY A 194 -19.66 -11.66 5.81
CA GLY A 194 -20.55 -11.25 4.72
C GLY A 194 -20.62 -9.73 4.48
N TRP A 195 -19.69 -8.95 5.04
CA TRP A 195 -19.62 -7.49 4.86
C TRP A 195 -18.75 -7.09 3.66
N ALA A 196 -17.86 -7.98 3.21
CA ALA A 196 -17.10 -7.84 1.99
C ALA A 196 -17.42 -9.01 1.04
N TYR A 197 -17.46 -8.74 -0.26
CA TYR A 197 -17.77 -9.72 -1.30
C TYR A 197 -17.17 -9.25 -2.63
N ASP A 198 -17.26 -10.08 -3.67
CA ASP A 198 -16.68 -9.80 -5.00
C ASP A 198 -15.16 -9.48 -4.95
N LEU A 199 -14.46 -10.20 -4.07
CA LEU A 199 -13.01 -10.13 -3.92
C LEU A 199 -12.33 -10.71 -5.16
N LYS A 200 -11.55 -9.88 -5.86
CA LYS A 200 -10.90 -10.24 -7.12
C LYS A 200 -9.44 -10.60 -6.89
N THR A 201 -9.01 -11.75 -7.40
CA THR A 201 -7.63 -12.22 -7.33
C THR A 201 -7.11 -12.54 -8.72
N ALA A 202 -5.84 -12.26 -8.99
CA ALA A 202 -5.18 -12.71 -10.21
C ALA A 202 -5.05 -14.24 -10.20
N GLY A 203 -5.37 -14.89 -11.32
CA GLY A 203 -5.27 -16.34 -11.44
C GLY A 203 -3.82 -16.81 -11.63
N ASN A 204 -3.48 -17.96 -11.04
CA ASN A 204 -2.11 -18.51 -11.05
C ASN A 204 -1.49 -18.59 -12.46
N ASN A 205 -2.29 -18.95 -13.47
CA ASN A 205 -1.81 -19.04 -14.86
C ASN A 205 -1.38 -17.68 -15.44
N ILE A 206 -2.10 -16.61 -15.10
CA ILE A 206 -1.78 -15.26 -15.58
C ILE A 206 -0.51 -14.76 -14.88
N ILE A 207 -0.41 -15.02 -13.58
CA ILE A 207 0.75 -14.67 -12.77
C ILE A 207 2.01 -15.39 -13.31
N ALA A 208 1.95 -16.71 -13.51
CA ALA A 208 3.07 -17.50 -14.01
C ALA A 208 3.54 -17.00 -15.39
N LYS A 209 2.60 -16.80 -16.33
CA LYS A 209 2.91 -16.24 -17.66
C LYS A 209 3.54 -14.86 -17.58
N ARG A 210 3.13 -14.03 -16.61
CA ARG A 210 3.67 -12.69 -16.42
C ARG A 210 5.10 -12.74 -15.89
N LYS A 211 5.38 -13.58 -14.89
CA LYS A 211 6.73 -13.84 -14.38
C LYS A 211 7.66 -14.31 -15.48
N GLU A 212 7.24 -15.28 -16.29
CA GLU A 212 8.04 -15.81 -17.40
C GLU A 212 8.35 -14.73 -18.45
N LYS A 213 7.36 -13.89 -18.77
CA LYS A 213 7.50 -12.87 -19.83
C LYS A 213 8.34 -11.67 -19.41
N THR A 214 8.16 -11.17 -18.19
CA THR A 214 8.72 -9.87 -17.77
C THR A 214 9.42 -9.88 -16.41
N GLY A 215 9.41 -10.99 -15.68
CA GLY A 215 10.11 -11.11 -14.40
C GLY A 215 11.61 -10.95 -14.54
N ASP A 216 12.26 -10.57 -13.45
CA ASP A 216 13.73 -10.56 -13.33
C ASP A 216 14.33 -11.95 -13.10
N GLY A 217 13.49 -12.97 -12.90
CA GLY A 217 13.92 -14.34 -12.64
C GLY A 217 14.13 -14.67 -11.18
N THR A 218 13.90 -13.73 -10.25
CA THR A 218 13.89 -14.01 -8.82
C THR A 218 12.63 -14.76 -8.43
N ASN A 219 12.74 -15.87 -7.69
CA ASN A 219 11.61 -16.51 -7.06
C ASN A 219 11.51 -16.06 -5.60
N LEU A 220 10.33 -15.61 -5.16
CA LEU A 220 10.12 -15.21 -3.75
C LEU A 220 10.32 -16.36 -2.76
N TRP A 221 10.37 -17.60 -3.26
CA TRP A 221 10.48 -18.82 -2.45
C TRP A 221 11.75 -19.63 -2.71
N GLY A 222 12.70 -19.12 -3.50
CA GLY A 222 14.04 -19.69 -3.72
C GLY A 222 14.11 -21.06 -4.40
N TRP A 223 13.00 -21.81 -4.45
CA TRP A 223 12.94 -23.13 -5.05
C TRP A 223 13.01 -23.02 -6.59
N GLY A 224 14.06 -23.59 -7.18
CA GLY A 224 14.32 -23.56 -8.62
C GLY A 224 14.96 -22.27 -9.15
N ASP A 225 15.48 -21.39 -8.28
CA ASP A 225 16.28 -20.24 -8.69
C ASP A 225 17.64 -20.67 -9.26
N LYS A 226 18.18 -19.93 -10.25
CA LYS A 226 19.44 -20.30 -10.94
C LYS A 226 20.66 -20.32 -10.01
N ASP A 227 20.59 -19.56 -8.93
CA ASP A 227 21.59 -19.41 -7.88
C ASP A 227 21.29 -20.28 -6.65
N MET A 228 20.23 -21.11 -6.70
CA MET A 228 19.96 -22.09 -5.67
C MET A 228 21.04 -23.18 -5.68
N PRO A 229 21.77 -23.40 -4.58
CA PRO A 229 22.75 -24.49 -4.49
C PRO A 229 22.05 -25.84 -4.67
N GLN A 230 22.59 -26.72 -5.53
CA GLN A 230 22.05 -28.08 -5.74
C GLN A 230 21.89 -28.85 -4.42
N GLU A 231 22.79 -28.64 -3.46
CA GLU A 231 22.71 -29.23 -2.12
C GLU A 231 21.38 -28.93 -1.41
N HIS A 232 20.81 -27.74 -1.62
CA HIS A 232 19.52 -27.38 -1.02
C HIS A 232 18.34 -28.10 -1.68
N GLU A 233 18.41 -28.42 -2.99
CA GLU A 233 17.40 -29.23 -3.67
C GLU A 233 17.45 -30.69 -3.19
N GLU A 234 18.67 -31.22 -3.03
CA GLU A 234 18.92 -32.62 -2.67
C GLU A 234 18.50 -32.96 -1.24
N ILE A 235 18.67 -32.02 -0.29
CA ILE A 235 18.32 -32.24 1.13
C ILE A 235 16.87 -31.86 1.48
N ALA A 236 16.11 -31.32 0.53
CA ALA A 236 14.75 -30.89 0.77
C ALA A 236 13.80 -32.08 0.96
N LYS A 237 13.14 -32.12 2.12
CA LYS A 237 12.05 -33.07 2.35
C LYS A 237 10.78 -32.60 1.66
N VAL A 238 10.42 -33.29 0.57
CA VAL A 238 9.13 -33.09 -0.11
C VAL A 238 8.05 -33.85 0.66
N LEU A 239 7.09 -33.12 1.23
CA LEU A 239 5.90 -33.69 1.87
C LEU A 239 4.75 -33.68 0.86
N SER A 240 4.00 -34.79 0.77
CA SER A 240 2.82 -34.95 -0.11
C SER A 240 3.12 -34.83 -1.61
N LYS A 241 4.07 -35.63 -2.12
CA LYS A 241 4.25 -35.81 -3.56
C LYS A 241 2.97 -36.43 -4.15
N GLU A 242 2.40 -35.83 -5.20
CA GLU A 242 1.43 -36.54 -6.03
C GLU A 242 2.14 -37.78 -6.60
N GLU A 243 1.61 -38.96 -6.28
CA GLU A 243 2.01 -40.23 -6.90
C GLU A 243 1.48 -40.34 -8.33
#